data_AF-A0AAU3FZP5-F1
#
_entry.id   AF-A0AAU3FZP5-F1
#
_cell.length_a   1.000
_cell.length_b   1.000
_cell.length_c   1.000
_cell.angle_alpha   90.00
_cell.angle_beta   90.00
_cell.angle_gamma   90.00
#
_symmetry.space_group_name_H-M   'P 1'
#
loop_
_entity.id
_entity.type
_entity.pdbx_description
1 polymer ?
#
loop_
_entity_poly.entity_id
_entity_poly.type
_entity_poly.pdbx_seq_one_letter_code
_entity_poly.pdbx_strand_id
1 'polypeptide(L)'
;MTPVLVTGPDRPLDASWVEAGSAAEVERHARAGRTVVVTLTGDETTQLATAAVFAWLGARVFRTDHQEQVRLAIDMTEALAGRRPPALARRGLA
;
A
#
# COMPACT_ATOMS: atom_id res chain seq x y z
N MET A 1 -10.77 10.86 0.68
CA MET A 1 -9.63 9.95 0.92
C MET A 1 -9.44 9.15 -0.35
N THR A 2 -8.27 9.23 -1.00
CA THR A 2 -8.04 8.51 -2.27
C THR A 2 -7.93 7.01 -1.99
N PRO A 3 -8.73 6.15 -2.64
CA PRO A 3 -8.67 4.72 -2.43
C PRO A 3 -7.30 4.17 -2.84
N VAL A 4 -6.79 3.19 -2.09
CA VAL A 4 -5.55 2.49 -2.46
C VAL A 4 -5.85 1.55 -3.62
N LEU A 5 -5.04 1.63 -4.68
CA LEU A 5 -5.14 0.79 -5.86
C LEU A 5 -4.09 -0.32 -5.81
N VAL A 6 -4.53 -1.57 -5.94
CA VAL A 6 -3.63 -2.72 -6.13
C VAL A 6 -3.92 -3.33 -7.50
N THR A 7 -2.90 -3.40 -8.34
CA THR A 7 -3.00 -3.82 -9.74
C THR A 7 -1.95 -4.85 -10.12
N GLY A 8 -2.25 -5.64 -11.15
CA GLY A 8 -1.30 -6.57 -11.76
C GLY A 8 -0.09 -5.87 -12.40
N PRO A 9 0.99 -6.63 -12.66
CA PRO A 9 2.26 -6.09 -13.09
C PRO A 9 2.21 -5.45 -14.48
N ASP A 10 1.30 -5.81 -15.37
CA ASP A 10 1.27 -5.30 -16.75
C ASP A 10 0.28 -4.14 -16.98
N ARG A 11 -0.45 -3.71 -15.94
CA ARG A 11 -1.44 -2.65 -16.11
C ARG A 11 -0.76 -1.29 -16.31
N PRO A 12 -1.17 -0.49 -17.30
CA PRO A 12 -0.65 0.87 -17.48
C PRO A 12 -0.87 1.72 -16.24
N LEU A 13 0.14 2.49 -15.87
CA LEU A 13 0.07 3.49 -14.81
C LEU A 13 -0.29 4.86 -15.38
N ASP A 14 -0.93 5.68 -14.57
CA ASP A 14 -1.16 7.08 -14.90
C ASP A 14 0.17 7.85 -14.88
N ALA A 15 0.43 8.65 -15.92
CA ALA A 15 1.66 9.43 -16.05
C ALA A 15 1.83 10.51 -14.98
N SER A 16 0.76 10.88 -14.27
CA SER A 16 0.80 11.83 -13.16
C SER A 16 1.29 11.23 -11.84
N TRP A 17 1.39 9.90 -11.74
CA TRP A 17 1.85 9.21 -10.54
C TRP A 17 3.38 9.17 -10.48
N VAL A 18 3.92 9.20 -9.27
CA VAL A 18 5.37 9.20 -9.05
C VAL A 18 5.83 7.87 -8.48
N GLU A 19 6.76 7.23 -9.18
CA GLU A 19 7.33 5.96 -8.77
C GLU A 19 8.35 6.15 -7.64
N ALA A 20 8.35 5.23 -6.67
CA ALA A 20 9.28 5.23 -5.55
C ALA A 20 9.83 3.81 -5.33
N GLY A 21 11.14 3.70 -5.16
CA GLY A 21 11.85 2.43 -4.92
C GLY A 21 12.25 2.19 -3.46
N SER A 22 11.99 3.15 -2.56
CA SER A 22 12.31 2.99 -1.14
C SER A 22 11.35 3.72 -0.20
N ALA A 23 11.38 3.36 1.08
CA ALA A 23 10.57 3.97 2.14
C ALA A 23 10.76 5.49 2.23
N ALA A 24 12.01 5.96 2.17
CA ALA A 24 12.32 7.39 2.26
C ALA A 24 11.76 8.17 1.05
N GLU A 25 11.76 7.55 -0.13
CA GLU A 25 11.14 8.14 -1.32
C GLU A 25 9.62 8.19 -1.18
N VAL A 26 8.98 7.08 -0.77
CA VAL A 26 7.53 7.03 -0.54
C VAL A 26 7.10 8.15 0.41
N GLU A 27 7.76 8.27 1.56
CA GLU A 27 7.41 9.28 2.56
C GLU A 27 7.61 10.71 2.03
N ARG A 28 8.73 10.98 1.34
CA ARG A 28 9.01 12.29 0.74
C ARG A 28 7.98 12.67 -0.32
N HIS A 29 7.60 11.72 -1.19
CA HIS A 29 6.64 11.98 -2.26
C HIS A 29 5.22 12.13 -1.70
N ALA A 30 4.82 11.29 -0.75
CA ALA A 30 3.52 11.36 -0.09
C ALA A 30 3.34 12.65 0.72
N ARG A 31 4.35 13.08 1.50
CA ARG A 31 4.33 14.37 2.21
C ARG A 31 4.19 15.57 1.29
N ALA A 32 4.70 15.47 0.06
CA ALA A 32 4.54 16.48 -0.97
C ALA A 32 3.18 16.41 -1.70
N GLY A 33 2.24 15.56 -1.25
CA GLY A 33 0.89 15.44 -1.82
C GLY A 33 0.82 14.71 -3.16
N ARG A 34 1.88 13.99 -3.55
CA ARG A 34 1.93 13.23 -4.81
C ARG A 34 1.34 11.84 -4.63
N THR A 35 0.65 11.33 -5.66
CA THR A 35 0.24 9.92 -5.71
C THR A 35 1.46 9.06 -5.96
N VAL A 36 1.85 8.26 -4.97
CA VAL A 36 3.02 7.39 -5.04
C VAL A 36 2.62 6.00 -5.51
N VAL A 37 3.31 5.53 -6.54
CA VAL A 37 3.24 4.16 -7.05
C VAL A 37 4.51 3.38 -6.69
N VAL A 38 4.32 2.14 -6.30
CA VAL A 38 5.41 1.22 -5.96
C VAL A 38 5.21 -0.10 -6.70
N THR A 39 6.31 -0.61 -7.26
CA THR A 39 6.36 -1.95 -7.85
C THR A 39 6.97 -2.90 -6.84
N LEU A 40 6.17 -3.86 -6.37
CA LEU A 40 6.61 -4.83 -5.37
C LEU A 40 7.41 -5.94 -6.06
N THR A 41 8.54 -6.30 -5.44
CA THR A 41 9.46 -7.31 -5.98
C THR A 41 9.86 -8.29 -4.88
N GLY A 42 10.30 -9.48 -5.27
CA GLY A 42 10.66 -10.56 -4.34
C GLY A 42 9.52 -11.56 -4.16
N ASP A 43 9.68 -12.46 -3.20
CA ASP A 43 8.65 -13.44 -2.86
C ASP A 43 7.42 -12.80 -2.21
N GLU A 44 6.33 -13.56 -2.11
CA GLU A 44 5.06 -13.10 -1.53
C GLU A 44 5.27 -12.45 -0.16
N THR A 45 6.01 -13.08 0.75
CA THR A 45 6.26 -12.57 2.10
C THR A 45 6.93 -11.20 2.07
N THR A 46 7.96 -11.04 1.23
CA THR A 46 8.69 -9.78 1.05
C THR A 46 7.77 -8.71 0.49
N GLN A 47 6.93 -9.05 -0.50
CA GLN A 47 5.98 -8.12 -1.08
C GLN A 47 4.93 -7.67 -0.05
N LEU A 48 4.40 -8.56 0.79
CA LEU A 48 3.44 -8.22 1.85
C LEU A 48 4.05 -7.27 2.89
N ALA A 49 5.27 -7.58 3.35
CA ALA A 49 5.97 -6.73 4.32
C ALA A 49 6.25 -5.33 3.74
N THR A 50 6.73 -5.29 2.50
CA THR A 50 7.00 -4.03 1.79
C THR A 50 5.71 -3.23 1.58
N ALA A 51 4.62 -3.89 1.16
CA ALA A 51 3.33 -3.25 0.97
C ALA A 51 2.80 -2.61 2.26
N ALA A 52 2.88 -3.33 3.39
CA ALA A 52 2.46 -2.81 4.68
C ALA A 52 3.25 -1.55 5.08
N VAL A 53 4.58 -1.59 4.99
CA VAL A 53 5.43 -0.43 5.31
C VAL A 53 5.14 0.74 4.37
N PHE A 54 5.06 0.51 3.06
CA PHE A 54 4.85 1.59 2.10
C PHE A 54 3.43 2.18 2.18
N ALA A 55 2.42 1.37 2.48
CA ALA A 55 1.06 1.87 2.77
C ALA A 55 1.04 2.74 4.02
N TRP A 56 1.75 2.33 5.09
CA TRP A 56 1.89 3.14 6.29
C TRP A 56 2.48 4.53 5.98
N LEU A 57 3.52 4.57 5.13
CA LEU A 57 4.23 5.79 4.72
C LEU A 57 3.50 6.63 3.67
N GLY A 58 2.36 6.17 3.15
CA GLY A 58 1.47 6.95 2.30
C GLY A 58 1.49 6.59 0.80
N ALA A 59 2.07 5.45 0.41
CA ALA A 59 1.86 4.92 -0.94
C ALA A 59 0.37 4.64 -1.21
N ARG A 60 -0.04 4.82 -2.47
CA ARG A 60 -1.46 4.70 -2.88
C ARG A 60 -1.68 3.78 -4.07
N VAL A 61 -0.63 3.39 -4.79
CA VAL A 61 -0.72 2.46 -5.92
C VAL A 61 0.35 1.39 -5.77
N PHE A 62 -0.05 0.13 -5.84
CA PHE A 62 0.83 -1.03 -5.68
C PHE A 62 0.71 -1.94 -6.91
N ARG A 63 1.83 -2.22 -7.58
CA ARG A 63 1.93 -3.24 -8.64
C ARG A 63 2.50 -4.52 -8.07
N THR A 64 1.83 -5.63 -8.29
CA THR A 64 2.18 -6.94 -7.73
C THR A 64 1.47 -8.05 -8.50
N ASP A 65 2.07 -9.23 -8.51
CA ASP A 65 1.46 -10.50 -8.92
C ASP A 65 0.63 -11.15 -7.80
N HIS A 66 0.77 -10.73 -6.54
CA HIS A 66 0.04 -11.21 -5.35
C HIS A 66 -1.07 -10.25 -4.91
N GLN A 67 -1.94 -9.85 -5.84
CA GLN A 67 -2.88 -8.74 -5.64
C GLN A 67 -3.82 -8.91 -4.43
N GLU A 68 -4.38 -10.11 -4.23
CA GLU A 68 -5.33 -10.36 -3.14
C GLU A 68 -4.65 -10.29 -1.77
N GLN A 69 -3.49 -10.92 -1.62
CA GLN A 69 -2.75 -10.95 -0.37
C GLN A 69 -2.22 -9.56 -0.01
N VAL A 70 -1.72 -8.82 -1.00
CA VAL A 70 -1.28 -7.43 -0.82
C VAL A 70 -2.44 -6.52 -0.43
N ARG A 71 -3.63 -6.68 -1.02
CA ARG A 71 -4.85 -5.94 -0.61
C ARG A 71 -5.18 -6.17 0.86
N LEU A 72 -5.13 -7.42 1.34
CA LEU A 72 -5.39 -7.74 2.75
C LEU A 72 -4.37 -7.09 3.69
N ALA A 73 -3.08 -7.14 3.36
CA ALA A 73 -2.03 -6.51 4.16
C ALA A 73 -2.17 -4.99 4.24
N ILE A 74 -2.50 -4.35 3.10
CA ILE A 74 -2.76 -2.91 3.03
C ILE A 74 -4.01 -2.55 3.83
N ASP A 75 -5.11 -3.28 3.66
CA ASP A 75 -6.37 -3.00 4.36
C ASP A 75 -6.20 -3.09 5.88
N MET A 76 -5.45 -4.08 6.36
CA MET A 76 -5.07 -4.17 7.76
C MET A 76 -4.21 -2.98 8.19
N THR A 77 -3.20 -2.61 7.40
CA THR A 77 -2.33 -1.47 7.71
C THR A 77 -3.10 -0.15 7.79
N GLU A 78 -4.01 0.11 6.84
CA GLU A 78 -4.86 1.28 6.82
C GLU A 78 -5.82 1.30 8.02
N ALA A 79 -6.27 0.13 8.49
CA ALA A 79 -7.06 0.02 9.72
C ALA A 79 -6.23 0.30 10.98
N LEU A 80 -5.02 -0.25 11.08
CA LEU A 80 -4.07 0.05 12.19
C LEU A 80 -3.71 1.53 12.24
N ALA A 81 -3.57 2.17 11.09
CA ALA A 81 -3.27 3.59 10.99
C ALA A 81 -4.50 4.49 11.26
N GLY A 82 -5.68 3.92 11.51
CA GLY A 82 -6.92 4.67 11.75
C GLY A 82 -7.49 5.37 10.52
N ARG A 83 -7.04 5.01 9.31
CA ARG A 83 -7.50 5.63 8.05
C ARG A 83 -8.75 4.95 7.49
N ARG A 84 -8.99 3.70 7.86
CA ARG A 84 -10.26 2.98 7.58
C ARG A 84 -10.72 2.19 8.80
N PRO A 85 -12.01 1.86 8.93
CA PRO A 85 -12.44 0.91 9.95
C PRO A 85 -11.93 -0.51 9.66
N PRO A 86 -11.65 -1.33 10.69
CA PRO A 86 -11.36 -2.74 10.51
C PRO A 86 -12.59 -3.47 9.96
N ALA A 87 -12.38 -4.48 9.11
CA ALA A 87 -13.47 -5.31 8.59
C ALA A 87 -14.22 -6.08 9.69
N LEU A 88 -13.52 -6.40 10.79
CA LEU A 88 -14.08 -7.05 11.96
C LEU A 88 -13.37 -6.56 13.23
N ALA A 89 -14.12 -5.99 14.16
CA ALA A 89 -13.65 -5.67 15.49
C ALA A 89 -14.20 -6.71 16.48
N ARG A 90 -13.33 -7.31 17.29
CA ARG A 90 -13.72 -8.18 18.41
C ARG A 90 -13.30 -7.52 19.72
N ARG A 91 -14.20 -7.48 20.72
CA ARG A 91 -13.84 -7.05 22.07
C ARG A 91 -12.91 -8.10 22.67
N GLY A 92 -11.62 -7.78 22.74
CA GLY A 92 -10.57 -8.71 23.19
C GLY A 92 -10.36 -8.73 24.71
N LEU A 93 -11.03 -7.85 25.45
CA LEU A 93 -10.92 -7.76 26.91
C LEU A 93 -12.29 -8.05 27.52
N ALA A 94 -12.33 -9.12 28.33
CA ALA A 94 -13.48 -9.48 29.16
C ALA A 94 -13.66 -8.42 30.25
#